data_AF-T2ETY6-F1
#
_entry.id   AF-T2ETY6-F1
#
_cell.length_a   1.000
_cell.length_b   1.000
_cell.length_c   1.000
_cell.angle_alpha   90.00
_cell.angle_beta   90.00
_cell.angle_gamma   90.00
#
_symmetry.space_group_name_H-M   'P 1'
#
loop_
_entity.id
_entity.type
_entity.pdbx_description
1 polymer ?
#
loop_
_entity_poly.entity_id
_entity_poly.type
_entity_poly.pdbx_seq_one_letter_code
_entity_poly.pdbx_strand_id
1 'polypeptide(L)'
;KASCVYGRVGSVCRHVLQFCRENTEVHKAFSRIAKVGYLSRGRGVLFLGFPNAGSAENFLQFGLESLLMSPTYLSLRELDSYSDNLGEYAQELRETGNQYDPNECFLLNVTVAVTQKVPERPSPKVQVPTVRKYAKVALASSSPEKKILKKERDMETLILTPPPGTADIDKEGEEGRKAREICFINIQRELRIRGVFLRHEFPAVYEQLCDFVESNKRFTPTTIYPIDKRT
;
A
#
# COMPACT_ATOMS: atom_id res chain seq x y z
N LYS A 1 41.58 -7.03 8.26
CA LYS A 1 41.05 -5.97 7.37
C LYS A 1 39.88 -6.43 6.49
N ALA A 2 39.90 -7.65 5.89
CA ALA A 2 38.81 -8.14 5.03
C ALA A 2 37.43 -8.20 5.71
N SER A 3 37.34 -8.69 6.96
CA SER A 3 36.09 -8.76 7.73
C SER A 3 35.36 -7.41 7.88
N CYS A 4 36.11 -6.30 8.01
CA CYS A 4 35.54 -4.95 8.10
C CYS A 4 34.91 -4.49 6.77
N VAL A 5 35.49 -4.87 5.62
CA VAL A 5 34.96 -4.49 4.30
C VAL A 5 33.66 -5.21 4.01
N TYR A 6 33.61 -6.53 4.20
CA TYR A 6 32.38 -7.31 4.03
C TYR A 6 31.30 -6.88 5.03
N GLY A 7 31.68 -6.58 6.27
CA GLY A 7 30.77 -6.02 7.28
C GLY A 7 30.19 -4.66 6.89
N ARG A 8 31.03 -3.75 6.38
CA ARG A 8 30.58 -2.43 5.88
C ARG A 8 29.62 -2.58 4.71
N VAL A 9 29.99 -3.37 3.69
CA VAL A 9 29.12 -3.59 2.52
C VAL A 9 27.80 -4.25 2.93
N GLY A 10 27.83 -5.20 3.88
CA GLY A 10 26.63 -5.81 4.43
C GLY A 10 25.74 -4.81 5.20
N SER A 11 26.32 -3.79 5.85
CA SER A 11 25.56 -2.68 6.44
C SER A 11 24.91 -1.81 5.37
N VAL A 12 25.66 -1.49 4.30
CA VAL A 12 25.13 -0.73 3.16
C VAL A 12 23.94 -1.45 2.53
N CYS A 13 24.01 -2.76 2.29
CA CYS A 13 22.86 -3.51 1.76
C CYS A 13 21.62 -3.40 2.67
N ARG A 14 21.80 -3.42 3.99
CA ARG A 14 20.69 -3.26 4.96
C ARG A 14 20.12 -1.84 4.91
N HIS A 15 20.96 -0.81 4.85
CA HIS A 15 20.51 0.57 4.71
C HIS A 15 19.76 0.79 3.39
N VAL A 16 20.22 0.20 2.29
CA VAL A 16 19.51 0.25 1.00
C VAL A 16 18.13 -0.39 1.12
N LEU A 17 18.04 -1.59 1.72
CA LEU A 17 16.73 -2.25 1.93
C LEU A 17 15.78 -1.41 2.79
N GLN A 18 16.30 -0.75 3.83
CA GLN A 18 15.53 0.17 4.68
C GLN A 18 15.08 1.40 3.89
N PHE A 19 15.98 2.04 3.15
CA PHE A 19 15.67 3.20 2.32
C PHE A 19 14.61 2.89 1.25
N CYS A 20 14.66 1.70 0.64
CA CYS A 20 13.64 1.26 -0.32
C CYS A 20 12.24 1.08 0.29
N ARG A 21 12.16 0.96 1.62
CA ARG A 21 10.90 0.87 2.38
C ARG A 21 10.41 2.23 2.87
N GLU A 22 11.33 3.13 3.22
CA GLU A 22 11.02 4.42 3.85
C GLU A 22 10.89 5.57 2.84
N ASN A 23 11.62 5.53 1.72
CA ASN A 23 11.51 6.54 0.69
C ASN A 23 10.30 6.27 -0.21
N THR A 24 9.29 7.15 -0.13
CA THR A 24 8.00 7.00 -0.81
C THR A 24 8.12 6.81 -2.33
N GLU A 25 9.00 7.57 -3.00
CA GLU A 25 9.11 7.53 -4.46
C GLU A 25 9.79 6.25 -4.94
N VAL A 26 10.90 5.86 -4.28
CA VAL A 26 11.57 4.58 -4.52
C VAL A 26 10.63 3.41 -4.23
N HIS A 27 9.92 3.46 -3.09
CA HIS A 27 9.01 2.40 -2.65
C HIS A 27 7.86 2.19 -3.63
N LYS A 28 7.24 3.27 -4.12
CA LYS A 28 6.20 3.23 -5.17
C LYS A 28 6.75 2.66 -6.46
N ALA A 29 7.91 3.12 -6.92
CA ALA A 29 8.52 2.68 -8.17
C ALA A 29 8.81 1.16 -8.13
N PHE A 30 9.42 0.68 -7.05
CA PHE A 30 9.75 -0.74 -6.90
C PHE A 30 8.51 -1.61 -6.71
N SER A 31 7.51 -1.13 -5.96
CA SER A 31 6.21 -1.80 -5.85
C SER A 31 5.54 -1.95 -7.22
N ARG A 32 5.60 -0.91 -8.07
CA ARG A 32 5.05 -0.97 -9.43
C ARG A 32 5.80 -1.98 -10.30
N ILE A 33 7.13 -1.95 -10.29
CA ILE A 33 7.94 -2.90 -11.07
C ILE A 33 7.65 -4.34 -10.62
N ALA A 34 7.63 -4.58 -9.31
CA ALA A 34 7.32 -5.90 -8.76
C ALA A 34 5.90 -6.37 -9.11
N LYS A 35 4.90 -5.47 -9.10
CA LYS A 35 3.53 -5.82 -9.47
C LYS A 35 3.39 -6.15 -10.95
N VAL A 36 4.01 -5.35 -11.83
CA VAL A 36 4.02 -5.62 -13.28
C VAL A 36 4.77 -6.92 -13.58
N GLY A 37 5.91 -7.15 -12.92
CA GLY A 37 6.65 -8.40 -13.00
C GLY A 37 5.82 -9.61 -12.57
N TYR A 38 5.11 -9.50 -11.45
CA TYR A 38 4.22 -10.55 -10.97
C TYR A 38 3.07 -10.86 -11.93
N LEU A 39 2.40 -9.82 -12.45
CA LEU A 39 1.27 -10.00 -13.38
C LEU A 39 1.70 -10.62 -14.71
N SER A 40 2.94 -10.38 -15.15
CA SER A 40 3.46 -10.88 -16.42
C SER A 40 4.11 -12.26 -16.32
N ARG A 41 4.87 -12.54 -15.25
CA ARG A 41 5.74 -13.73 -15.14
C ARG A 41 5.43 -14.61 -13.92
N GLY A 42 4.45 -14.23 -13.09
CA GLY A 42 4.15 -14.91 -11.84
C GLY A 42 5.10 -14.53 -10.71
N ARG A 43 5.10 -15.30 -9.61
CA ARG A 43 5.91 -14.99 -8.40
C ARG A 43 7.39 -14.87 -8.74
N GLY A 44 8.11 -14.03 -8.00
CA GLY A 44 9.47 -13.65 -8.33
C GLY A 44 10.08 -12.66 -7.36
N VAL A 45 11.29 -12.24 -7.68
CA VAL A 45 12.15 -11.38 -6.86
C VAL A 45 12.60 -10.19 -7.69
N LEU A 46 12.55 -9.01 -7.10
CA LEU A 46 13.11 -7.78 -7.67
C LEU A 46 14.58 -7.68 -7.27
N PHE A 47 15.48 -7.61 -8.25
CA PHE A 47 16.91 -7.50 -8.07
C PHE A 47 17.37 -6.06 -8.25
N LEU A 48 18.11 -5.57 -7.27
CA LEU A 48 18.77 -4.26 -7.27
C LEU A 48 20.29 -4.47 -7.10
N GLY A 49 21.04 -4.19 -8.17
CA GLY A 49 22.49 -4.41 -8.22
C GLY A 49 23.29 -3.12 -8.18
N PHE A 50 24.41 -3.14 -7.44
CA PHE A 50 25.35 -2.03 -7.33
C PHE A 50 26.78 -2.49 -7.64
N PRO A 51 27.51 -1.79 -8.53
CA PRO A 51 28.89 -2.15 -8.90
C PRO A 51 29.91 -1.95 -7.76
N ASN A 52 29.59 -1.13 -6.76
CA ASN A 52 30.42 -0.94 -5.56
C ASN A 52 29.62 -0.26 -4.43
N ALA A 53 30.19 -0.20 -3.23
CA ALA A 53 29.55 0.45 -2.08
C ALA A 53 29.24 1.94 -2.31
N GLY A 54 30.10 2.67 -3.04
CA GLY A 54 29.89 4.09 -3.33
C GLY A 54 28.64 4.33 -4.19
N SER A 55 28.38 3.48 -5.19
CA SER A 55 27.15 3.56 -5.97
C SER A 55 25.89 3.29 -5.15
N ALA A 56 25.97 2.40 -4.16
CA ALA A 56 24.87 2.16 -3.22
C ALA A 56 24.69 3.32 -2.24
N GLU A 57 25.78 3.95 -1.78
CA GLU A 57 25.73 5.16 -0.94
C GLU A 57 25.15 6.35 -1.71
N ASN A 58 25.46 6.52 -3.00
CA ASN A 58 24.83 7.53 -3.85
C ASN A 58 23.32 7.31 -4.00
N PHE A 59 22.89 6.05 -4.14
CA PHE A 59 21.46 5.71 -4.16
C PHE A 59 20.71 6.11 -2.89
N LEU A 60 21.37 6.02 -1.73
CA LEU A 60 20.77 6.49 -0.47
C LEU A 60 20.60 8.02 -0.42
N GLN A 61 21.38 8.78 -1.19
CA GLN A 61 21.32 10.25 -1.21
C GLN A 61 20.39 10.79 -2.29
N PHE A 62 20.46 10.23 -3.50
CA PHE A 62 19.80 10.77 -4.69
C PHE A 62 18.66 9.88 -5.21
N GLY A 63 18.42 8.72 -4.59
CA GLY A 63 17.34 7.82 -4.96
C GLY A 63 17.47 7.29 -6.40
N LEU A 64 16.33 7.15 -7.07
CA LEU A 64 16.23 6.48 -8.38
C LEU A 64 17.14 7.08 -9.47
N GLU A 65 17.41 8.38 -9.42
CA GLU A 65 18.22 9.09 -10.44
C GLU A 65 19.68 8.64 -10.46
N SER A 66 20.17 8.11 -9.35
CA SER A 66 21.57 7.64 -9.23
C SER A 66 21.76 6.15 -9.54
N LEU A 67 20.69 5.45 -9.93
CA LEU A 67 20.78 4.04 -10.30
C LEU A 67 21.52 3.87 -11.62
N LEU A 68 22.71 3.27 -11.54
CA LEU A 68 23.52 2.91 -12.70
C LEU A 68 22.94 1.72 -13.49
N MET A 69 22.13 0.88 -12.84
CA MET A 69 21.48 -0.27 -13.44
C MET A 69 20.01 -0.28 -13.04
N SER A 70 19.13 -0.58 -14.00
CA SER A 70 17.70 -0.69 -13.73
C SER A 70 17.37 -1.91 -12.86
N PRO A 71 16.44 -1.79 -11.91
CA PRO A 71 15.95 -2.94 -11.14
C PRO A 71 15.36 -3.99 -12.07
N THR A 72 15.69 -5.26 -11.84
CA THR A 72 15.27 -6.37 -12.71
C THR A 72 14.36 -7.33 -11.97
N TYR A 73 13.19 -7.62 -12.51
CA TYR A 73 12.31 -8.64 -11.96
C TYR A 73 12.62 -10.01 -12.58
N LEU A 74 12.89 -11.00 -11.73
CA LEU A 74 13.07 -12.40 -12.14
C LEU A 74 11.99 -13.25 -11.48
N SER A 75 11.30 -14.07 -12.27
CA SER A 75 10.36 -15.05 -11.72
C SER A 75 11.10 -16.18 -11.01
N LEU A 76 10.40 -16.92 -10.15
CA LEU A 76 10.97 -18.09 -9.46
C LEU A 76 11.45 -19.17 -10.45
N ARG A 77 10.87 -19.24 -11.65
CA ARG A 77 11.29 -20.18 -12.71
C ARG A 77 12.62 -19.76 -13.34
N GLU A 78 12.88 -18.45 -13.38
CA GLU A 78 14.06 -17.90 -14.02
C GLU A 78 15.25 -17.80 -13.07
N LEU A 79 15.02 -17.89 -11.75
CA LEU A 79 16.11 -18.00 -10.77
C LEU A 79 17.04 -19.18 -11.07
N ASP A 80 16.50 -20.29 -11.60
CA ASP A 80 17.27 -21.47 -11.97
C ASP A 80 18.30 -21.16 -13.09
N SER A 81 17.98 -20.25 -14.02
CA SER A 81 18.94 -19.80 -15.05
C SER A 81 20.09 -18.96 -14.50
N TYR A 82 20.01 -18.53 -13.23
CA TYR A 82 21.05 -17.76 -12.54
C TYR A 82 21.67 -18.54 -11.38
N SER A 83 21.38 -19.84 -11.25
CA SER A 83 21.86 -20.69 -10.16
C SER A 83 23.38 -20.70 -10.03
N ASP A 84 24.10 -20.68 -11.15
CA ASP A 84 25.58 -20.69 -11.17
C ASP A 84 26.20 -19.44 -10.51
N ASN A 85 25.47 -18.32 -10.53
CA ASN A 85 25.90 -17.07 -9.89
C ASN A 85 25.34 -16.93 -8.46
N LEU A 86 24.19 -17.54 -8.18
CA LEU A 86 23.46 -17.40 -6.92
C LEU A 86 23.84 -18.47 -5.89
N GLY A 87 24.18 -19.69 -6.32
CA GLY A 87 24.47 -20.81 -5.43
C GLY A 87 23.28 -21.13 -4.50
N GLU A 88 23.59 -21.49 -3.25
CA GLU A 88 22.59 -21.79 -2.20
C GLU A 88 21.59 -20.64 -1.97
N TYR A 89 21.99 -19.40 -2.25
CA TYR A 89 21.13 -18.23 -2.13
C TYR A 89 19.92 -18.26 -3.08
N ALA A 90 20.02 -18.95 -4.23
CA ALA A 90 18.87 -19.14 -5.13
C ALA A 90 17.76 -19.95 -4.45
N GLN A 91 18.14 -20.98 -3.69
CA GLN A 91 17.21 -21.83 -2.97
C GLN A 91 16.49 -21.04 -1.86
N GLU A 92 17.23 -20.26 -1.06
CA GLU A 92 16.63 -19.40 -0.02
C GLU A 92 15.60 -18.41 -0.61
N LEU A 93 15.94 -17.77 -1.74
CA LEU A 93 15.03 -16.86 -2.44
C LEU A 93 13.80 -17.58 -2.99
N ARG A 94 13.96 -18.82 -3.46
CA ARG A 94 12.85 -19.63 -3.98
C ARG A 94 11.90 -20.07 -2.88
N GLU A 95 12.43 -20.54 -1.76
CA GLU A 95 11.65 -20.94 -0.58
C GLU A 95 10.83 -19.76 -0.05
N THR A 96 11.48 -18.61 0.15
CA THR A 96 10.79 -17.37 0.55
C THR A 96 9.79 -16.93 -0.52
N GLY A 97 10.17 -17.07 -1.79
CA GLY A 97 9.36 -16.79 -2.97
C GLY A 97 8.04 -17.56 -3.02
N ASN A 98 8.06 -18.80 -2.54
CA ASN A 98 6.87 -19.65 -2.49
C ASN A 98 5.92 -19.32 -1.33
N GLN A 99 6.39 -18.58 -0.32
CA GLN A 99 5.60 -18.31 0.89
C GLN A 99 4.99 -16.91 0.94
N TYR A 100 5.57 -15.93 0.22
CA TYR A 100 5.05 -14.56 0.26
C TYR A 100 3.77 -14.39 -0.57
N ASP A 101 2.89 -13.48 -0.14
CA ASP A 101 1.71 -13.05 -0.92
C ASP A 101 2.07 -11.86 -1.84
N PRO A 102 2.07 -12.03 -3.17
CA PRO A 102 2.34 -10.98 -4.15
C PRO A 102 1.26 -9.88 -4.24
N ASN A 103 0.14 -10.02 -3.53
CA ASN A 103 -0.86 -8.96 -3.37
C ASN A 103 -0.60 -8.06 -2.17
N GLU A 104 0.19 -8.53 -1.20
CA GLU A 104 0.54 -7.75 -0.01
C GLU A 104 1.98 -7.24 -0.03
N CYS A 105 2.90 -7.97 -0.64
CA CYS A 105 4.32 -7.69 -0.58
C CYS A 105 5.09 -8.21 -1.80
N PHE A 106 6.36 -7.81 -1.91
CA PHE A 106 7.31 -8.33 -2.89
C PHE A 106 8.65 -8.63 -2.22
N LEU A 107 9.46 -9.49 -2.85
CA LEU A 107 10.83 -9.74 -2.42
C LEU A 107 11.78 -8.80 -3.15
N LEU A 108 12.61 -8.08 -2.39
CA LEU A 108 13.65 -7.21 -2.89
C LEU A 108 15.01 -7.79 -2.51
N ASN A 109 15.80 -8.18 -3.52
CA ASN A 109 17.21 -8.51 -3.39
C ASN A 109 18.07 -7.28 -3.65
N VAL A 110 19.06 -7.04 -2.80
CA VAL A 110 20.11 -6.05 -2.98
C VAL A 110 21.45 -6.77 -3.07
N THR A 111 22.18 -6.51 -4.14
CA THR A 111 23.51 -7.07 -4.41
C THR A 111 24.51 -5.93 -4.58
N VAL A 112 25.61 -5.95 -3.82
CA VAL A 112 26.70 -4.98 -3.93
C VAL A 112 28.00 -5.73 -4.19
N ALA A 113 28.70 -5.38 -5.27
CA ALA A 113 30.03 -5.92 -5.55
C ALA A 113 31.09 -5.36 -4.60
N VAL A 114 31.96 -6.25 -4.11
CA VAL A 114 33.10 -5.95 -3.26
C VAL A 114 34.34 -5.91 -4.16
N THR A 115 34.70 -4.71 -4.60
CA THR A 115 35.97 -4.49 -5.29
C THR A 115 37.10 -4.62 -4.27
N GLN A 116 37.65 -5.83 -4.11
CA GLN A 116 39.02 -5.99 -3.64
C GLN A 116 39.96 -5.72 -4.82
N LYS A 117 41.09 -5.05 -4.56
CA LYS A 117 42.09 -4.60 -5.55
C LYS A 117 42.15 -5.44 -6.83
N VAL A 118 42.18 -4.73 -7.97
CA VAL A 118 42.32 -5.27 -9.33
C VAL A 118 43.40 -6.36 -9.38
N PRO A 119 43.09 -7.59 -9.85
CA PRO A 119 44.13 -8.56 -10.16
C PRO A 119 44.93 -8.03 -11.36
N GLU A 120 46.27 -8.06 -11.28
CA GLU A 120 47.21 -7.67 -12.35
C GLU A 120 47.02 -8.45 -13.67
N ARG A 121 46.12 -9.43 -13.71
CA ARG A 121 45.80 -10.22 -14.91
C ARG A 121 44.29 -10.41 -15.05
N PRO A 122 43.70 -10.08 -16.21
CA PRO A 122 42.30 -10.36 -16.49
C PRO A 122 42.13 -11.87 -16.73
N SER A 123 41.69 -12.59 -15.71
CA SER A 123 41.23 -13.97 -15.84
C SER A 123 39.71 -13.99 -16.02
N PRO A 124 39.16 -14.43 -17.17
CA PRO A 124 37.73 -14.33 -17.51
C PRO A 124 36.79 -15.24 -16.67
N LYS A 125 37.30 -15.91 -15.63
CA LYS A 125 36.54 -16.85 -14.79
C LYS A 125 36.33 -16.37 -13.34
N VAL A 126 36.76 -15.16 -12.99
CA VAL A 126 36.67 -14.67 -11.59
C VAL A 126 35.34 -13.94 -11.40
N GLN A 127 34.37 -14.62 -10.79
CA GLN A 127 33.17 -13.96 -10.27
C GLN A 127 33.60 -12.88 -9.27
N VAL A 128 33.18 -11.64 -9.52
CA VAL A 128 33.45 -10.53 -8.61
C VAL A 128 32.80 -10.87 -7.26
N PRO A 129 33.52 -10.81 -6.13
CA PRO A 129 32.92 -11.09 -4.82
C PRO A 129 31.76 -10.12 -4.58
N THR A 130 30.58 -10.62 -4.21
CA THR A 130 29.39 -9.78 -3.94
C THR A 130 28.82 -10.06 -2.56
N VAL A 131 28.27 -9.03 -1.91
CA VAL A 131 27.44 -9.19 -0.72
C VAL A 131 25.98 -9.03 -1.14
N ARG A 132 25.14 -9.98 -0.71
CA ARG A 132 23.71 -10.02 -1.05
C ARG A 132 22.87 -10.04 0.22
N LYS A 133 21.77 -9.30 0.20
CA LYS A 133 20.71 -9.34 1.22
C LYS A 133 19.37 -9.23 0.54
N TYR A 134 18.35 -9.85 1.12
CA TYR A 134 16.97 -9.68 0.65
C TYR A 134 16.05 -9.30 1.80
N ALA A 135 14.90 -8.71 1.47
CA ALA A 135 13.82 -8.49 2.40
C ALA A 135 12.46 -8.64 1.71
N LYS A 136 11.45 -9.04 2.50
CA LYS A 136 10.04 -8.90 2.13
C LYS A 136 9.60 -7.45 2.38
N VAL A 137 9.17 -6.78 1.32
CA VAL A 137 8.75 -5.38 1.35
C VAL A 137 7.27 -5.30 1.06
N ALA A 138 6.49 -4.66 1.93
CA ALA A 138 5.07 -4.43 1.68
C ALA A 138 4.89 -3.61 0.40
N LEU A 139 3.84 -3.85 -0.38
CA LEU A 139 3.54 -3.02 -1.54
C LEU A 139 3.12 -1.61 -1.10
N ALA A 140 3.42 -0.60 -1.91
CA ALA A 140 2.92 0.76 -1.69
C ALA A 140 1.37 0.83 -1.67
N SER A 141 0.66 -0.18 -2.19
CA SER A 141 -0.80 -0.34 -2.06
C SER A 141 -1.27 -0.93 -0.72
N SER A 142 -0.39 -1.57 0.04
CA SER A 142 -0.63 -2.20 1.34
C SER A 142 0.11 -1.50 2.50
N SER A 143 0.94 -0.48 2.23
CA SER A 143 1.61 0.33 3.26
C SER A 143 0.60 0.98 4.21
N PRO A 144 0.84 0.98 5.54
CA PRO A 144 -0.09 1.52 6.55
C PRO A 144 -0.40 3.01 6.39
N GLU A 145 0.38 3.78 5.62
CA GLU A 145 0.01 5.15 5.23
C GLU A 145 -1.30 5.20 4.42
N LYS A 146 -1.64 4.10 3.73
CA LYS A 146 -2.95 3.92 3.09
C LYS A 146 -4.05 3.47 4.04
N LYS A 147 -3.82 3.18 5.32
CA LYS A 147 -4.95 2.88 6.23
C LYS A 147 -5.86 4.08 6.44
N ILE A 148 -5.36 5.31 6.26
CA ILE A 148 -6.18 6.52 6.32
C ILE A 148 -7.05 6.64 5.06
N LEU A 149 -6.48 6.42 3.87
CA LEU A 149 -7.22 6.55 2.59
C LEU A 149 -7.99 5.30 2.14
N LYS A 150 -7.70 4.11 2.68
CA LYS A 150 -8.41 2.86 2.36
C LYS A 150 -9.59 2.63 3.30
N LYS A 151 -9.56 3.14 4.54
CA LYS A 151 -10.75 3.17 5.41
C LYS A 151 -11.85 4.06 4.82
N GLU A 152 -11.51 5.13 4.11
CA GLU A 152 -12.48 5.93 3.35
C GLU A 152 -13.10 5.15 2.17
N ARG A 153 -12.37 4.22 1.54
CA ARG A 153 -12.89 3.44 0.40
C ARG A 153 -13.77 2.26 0.78
N ASP A 154 -13.70 1.78 2.01
CA ASP A 154 -14.65 0.80 2.56
C ASP A 154 -15.87 1.47 3.24
N MET A 155 -15.89 2.80 3.34
CA MET A 155 -17.08 3.53 3.80
C MET A 155 -18.05 3.67 2.63
N GLU A 156 -18.86 2.63 2.41
CA GLU A 156 -19.99 2.73 1.47
C GLU A 156 -20.90 3.88 1.93
N THR A 157 -20.94 4.95 1.15
CA THR A 157 -21.79 6.11 1.44
C THR A 157 -23.24 5.75 1.12
N LEU A 158 -24.04 5.52 2.15
CA LEU A 158 -25.48 5.32 2.00
C LEU A 158 -26.17 6.67 1.76
N ILE A 159 -26.78 6.83 0.60
CA ILE A 159 -27.68 7.96 0.33
C ILE A 159 -29.08 7.57 0.80
N LEU A 160 -29.59 8.27 1.81
CA LEU A 160 -30.96 8.09 2.29
C LEU A 160 -31.93 8.80 1.35
N THR A 161 -32.55 8.04 0.45
CA THR A 161 -33.57 8.55 -0.47
C THR A 161 -34.96 8.46 0.16
N PRO A 162 -35.90 9.36 -0.21
CA PRO A 162 -37.30 9.24 0.18
C PRO A 162 -37.89 7.89 -0.24
N PRO A 163 -38.66 7.20 0.62
CA PRO A 163 -39.25 5.91 0.30
C PRO A 163 -40.40 6.04 -0.73
N PRO A 164 -40.78 4.97 -1.44
CA PRO A 164 -41.93 4.98 -2.34
C PRO A 164 -43.21 5.42 -1.62
N GLY A 165 -43.99 6.30 -2.24
CA GLY A 165 -45.21 6.86 -1.65
C GLY A 165 -45.04 8.23 -0.95
N THR A 166 -43.84 8.82 -0.96
CA THR A 166 -43.60 10.19 -0.44
C THR A 166 -43.48 11.23 -1.56
N ALA A 167 -44.22 11.05 -2.66
CA ALA A 167 -44.21 11.98 -3.80
C ALA A 167 -44.64 13.41 -3.41
N ASP A 168 -45.43 13.52 -2.35
CA ASP A 168 -46.00 14.77 -1.84
C ASP A 168 -45.08 15.50 -0.84
N ILE A 169 -43.81 15.10 -0.68
CA ILE A 169 -42.88 15.65 0.32
C ILE A 169 -42.73 17.18 0.24
N ASP A 170 -42.85 17.73 -0.97
CA ASP A 170 -42.71 19.15 -1.27
C ASP A 170 -44.04 19.93 -1.13
N LYS A 171 -45.18 19.24 -0.95
CA LYS A 171 -46.47 19.90 -0.78
C LYS A 171 -46.58 20.57 0.59
N GLU A 172 -47.29 21.69 0.61
CA GLU A 172 -47.72 22.34 1.86
C GLU A 172 -48.98 21.66 2.42
N GLY A 173 -49.22 21.84 3.72
CA GLY A 173 -50.37 21.24 4.41
C GLY A 173 -50.13 19.80 4.89
N GLU A 174 -51.23 19.16 5.29
CA GLU A 174 -51.23 17.89 6.04
C GLU A 174 -50.69 16.70 5.23
N GLU A 175 -50.94 16.68 3.91
CA GLU A 175 -50.44 15.61 3.02
C GLU A 175 -48.92 15.62 2.91
N GLY A 176 -48.32 16.80 2.71
CA GLY A 176 -46.87 16.94 2.67
C GLY A 176 -46.22 16.71 4.03
N ARG A 177 -46.87 17.13 5.13
CA ARG A 177 -46.42 16.81 6.48
C ARG A 177 -46.33 15.31 6.71
N LYS A 178 -47.37 14.55 6.35
CA LYS A 178 -47.38 13.08 6.46
C LYS A 178 -46.26 12.44 5.61
N ALA A 179 -46.03 12.92 4.39
CA ALA A 179 -44.93 12.44 3.56
C ALA A 179 -43.55 12.71 4.20
N ARG A 180 -43.36 13.88 4.83
CA ARG A 180 -42.14 14.23 5.56
C ARG A 180 -41.97 13.38 6.83
N GLU A 181 -43.03 13.12 7.58
CA GLU A 181 -43.02 12.22 8.75
C GLU A 181 -42.57 10.81 8.36
N ILE A 182 -43.09 10.27 7.25
CA ILE A 182 -42.67 8.96 6.72
C ILE A 182 -41.17 8.96 6.38
N CYS A 183 -40.68 10.02 5.72
CA CYS A 183 -39.25 10.15 5.41
C CYS A 183 -38.40 10.20 6.68
N PHE A 184 -38.82 10.96 7.69
CA PHE A 184 -38.10 11.08 8.95
C PHE A 184 -38.02 9.74 9.70
N ILE A 185 -39.12 8.99 9.75
CA ILE A 185 -39.16 7.63 10.32
C ILE A 185 -38.19 6.71 9.57
N ASN A 186 -38.15 6.78 8.23
CA ASN A 186 -37.24 5.99 7.42
C ASN A 186 -35.77 6.31 7.72
N ILE A 187 -35.42 7.60 7.78
CA ILE A 187 -34.07 8.05 8.14
C ILE A 187 -33.66 7.52 9.52
N GLN A 188 -34.53 7.67 10.53
CA GLN A 188 -34.26 7.17 11.87
C GLN A 188 -34.07 5.65 11.90
N ARG A 189 -34.88 4.90 11.14
CA ARG A 189 -34.78 3.44 11.05
C ARG A 189 -33.46 3.01 10.44
N GLU A 190 -33.08 3.58 9.30
CA GLU A 190 -31.83 3.24 8.60
C GLU A 190 -30.60 3.56 9.46
N LEU A 191 -30.59 4.70 10.14
CA LEU A 191 -29.52 5.07 11.07
C LEU A 191 -29.46 4.12 12.28
N ARG A 192 -30.61 3.77 12.87
CA ARG A 192 -30.67 2.87 14.03
C ARG A 192 -30.18 1.46 13.71
N ILE A 193 -30.54 0.90 12.54
CA ILE A 193 -30.06 -0.42 12.10
C ILE A 193 -28.52 -0.46 12.05
N ARG A 194 -27.88 0.69 11.79
CA ARG A 194 -26.43 0.85 11.73
C ARG A 194 -25.81 1.34 13.04
N GLY A 195 -26.57 1.29 14.13
CA GLY A 195 -26.11 1.64 15.48
C GLY A 195 -26.02 3.15 15.76
N VAL A 196 -26.55 4.01 14.89
CA VAL A 196 -26.54 5.47 15.07
C VAL A 196 -27.81 5.93 15.76
N PHE A 197 -27.65 6.52 16.95
CA PHE A 197 -28.76 7.13 17.69
C PHE A 197 -28.84 8.63 17.42
N LEU A 198 -29.51 8.99 16.32
CA LEU A 198 -29.57 10.36 15.78
C LEU A 198 -29.81 11.46 16.84
N ARG A 199 -30.79 11.28 17.75
CA ARG A 199 -31.11 12.28 18.78
C ARG A 199 -29.99 12.52 19.80
N HIS A 200 -29.19 11.49 20.10
CA HIS A 200 -28.13 11.57 21.11
C HIS A 200 -26.79 11.94 20.49
N GLU A 201 -26.49 11.38 19.31
CA GLU A 201 -25.20 11.54 18.65
C GLU A 201 -25.15 12.78 17.74
N PHE A 202 -26.30 13.17 17.16
CA PHE A 202 -26.41 14.29 16.21
C PHE A 202 -27.66 15.15 16.48
N PRO A 203 -27.77 15.78 17.65
CA PRO A 203 -28.98 16.53 18.06
C PRO A 203 -29.34 17.68 17.09
N ALA A 204 -28.34 18.36 16.52
CA ALA A 204 -28.58 19.44 15.55
C ALA A 204 -29.23 18.92 14.25
N VAL A 205 -28.81 17.74 13.76
CA VAL A 205 -29.39 17.12 12.56
C VAL A 205 -30.81 16.61 12.87
N TYR A 206 -31.02 16.08 14.07
CA TYR A 206 -32.33 15.69 14.55
C TYR A 206 -33.29 16.89 14.55
N GLU A 207 -32.89 18.04 15.10
CA GLU A 207 -33.70 19.26 15.12
C GLU A 207 -34.00 19.77 13.70
N GLN A 208 -33.02 19.76 12.79
CA GLN A 208 -33.25 20.13 11.39
C GLN A 208 -34.29 19.25 10.70
N LEU A 209 -34.33 17.95 11.01
CA LEU A 209 -35.33 17.03 10.47
C LEU A 209 -36.70 17.26 11.10
N CYS A 210 -36.79 17.59 12.38
CA CYS A 210 -38.06 18.01 13.01
C CYS A 210 -38.58 19.30 12.37
N ASP A 211 -37.73 20.31 12.23
CA ASP A 211 -38.03 21.58 11.54
C ASP A 211 -38.55 21.32 10.13
N PHE A 212 -37.91 20.40 9.39
CA PHE A 212 -38.35 20.03 8.05
C PHE A 212 -39.74 19.42 8.06
N VAL A 213 -40.02 18.47 8.96
CA VAL A 213 -41.34 17.83 9.08
C VAL A 213 -42.43 18.86 9.40
N GLU A 214 -42.20 19.69 10.42
CA GLU A 214 -43.20 20.62 10.97
C GLU A 214 -43.42 21.85 10.08
N SER A 215 -42.34 22.41 9.53
CA SER A 215 -42.37 23.73 8.86
C SER A 215 -41.92 23.71 7.40
N ASN A 216 -41.63 22.53 6.82
CA ASN A 216 -41.07 22.39 5.47
C ASN A 216 -39.77 23.20 5.26
N LYS A 217 -39.03 23.46 6.35
CA LYS A 217 -37.78 24.21 6.32
C LYS A 217 -36.68 23.34 5.73
N ARG A 218 -36.15 23.74 4.59
CA ARG A 218 -35.04 23.05 3.93
C ARG A 218 -33.75 23.18 4.75
N PHE A 219 -32.92 22.16 4.67
CA PHE A 219 -31.62 22.10 5.33
C PHE A 219 -30.55 21.63 4.34
N THR A 220 -29.30 21.92 4.67
CA THR A 220 -28.15 21.52 3.85
C THR A 220 -27.92 20.00 3.95
N PRO A 221 -27.63 19.31 2.83
CA PRO A 221 -27.25 17.90 2.87
C PRO A 221 -26.11 17.68 3.88
N THR A 222 -26.34 16.79 4.84
CA THR A 222 -25.41 16.52 5.93
C THR A 222 -24.90 15.09 5.86
N THR A 223 -23.58 14.92 5.91
CA THR A 223 -22.95 13.60 5.94
C THR A 223 -22.69 13.19 7.38
N ILE A 224 -23.21 12.03 7.78
CA ILE A 224 -22.99 11.45 9.11
C ILE A 224 -21.94 10.36 9.00
N TYR A 225 -20.95 10.37 9.89
CA TYR A 225 -19.95 9.32 10.02
C TYR A 225 -20.25 8.50 11.28
N PRO A 226 -20.81 7.28 11.15
CA PRO A 226 -21.07 6.40 12.29
C PRO A 226 -19.76 6.05 13.00
N ILE A 227 -19.74 6.17 14.34
CA ILE A 227 -18.60 5.75 15.15
C ILE A 227 -18.84 4.30 15.57
N ASP A 228 -17.98 3.38 15.14
CA ASP A 228 -17.99 2.00 15.65
C ASP A 228 -17.59 2.03 17.13
N LYS A 229 -18.54 1.80 18.04
CA LYS A 229 -18.28 1.74 19.48
C LYS A 229 -17.63 0.41 19.91
N ARG A 230 -17.28 -0.48 18.97
CA ARG A 230 -16.58 -1.74 19.21
C ARG A 230 -15.04 -1.58 19.16
N THR A 231 -14.52 -0.62 19.93
CA THR A 231 -13.10 -0.50 20.28
C THR A 231 -12.95 -0.34 21.78
#